data_AF-A0A438C7K4-F1
#
_entry.id   AF-A0A438C7K4-F1
#
_cell.length_a   1.000
_cell.length_b   1.000
_cell.length_c   1.000
_cell.angle_alpha   90.00
_cell.angle_beta   90.00
_cell.angle_gamma   90.00
#
_symmetry.space_group_name_H-M   'P 1'
#
loop_
_entity.id
_entity.type
_entity.pdbx_description
1 polymer ?
#
loop_
_entity_poly.entity_id
_entity_poly.type
_entity_poly.pdbx_seq_one_letter_code
_entity_poly.pdbx_strand_id
1 'polypeptide(L)'
;MLSTSRTHPINFPDDVFGESFKTFMMKEDMEMIISSKEVSSNCILYYIWHLHRKLIDAKQAERYVFVNPALVSKAGMGEGSKENSFHWVLVTLEMKKMIAYYLDPMACQPCDDLKDIVNMAMRINPPEKQKTSKREPTWVKVVCPRQPGSVECGYYVMRYMKEIIANPNQLTSKLAVFSIWIILGVALL
;
A
#
# COMPACT_ATOMS: atom_id res chain seq x y z
N MET A 1 14.48 -15.70 34.09
CA MET A 1 14.37 -14.28 33.71
C MET A 1 14.93 -14.12 32.30
N LEU A 2 14.07 -13.94 31.29
CA LEU A 2 14.53 -13.60 29.95
C LEU A 2 14.75 -12.08 29.93
N SER A 3 15.98 -11.67 29.60
CA SER A 3 16.39 -10.27 29.49
C SER A 3 15.44 -9.53 28.56
N THR A 4 15.11 -8.29 28.91
CA THR A 4 14.44 -7.34 28.03
C THR A 4 15.15 -7.28 26.67
N SER A 5 14.56 -7.92 25.66
CA SER A 5 15.10 -7.90 24.29
C SER A 5 15.13 -6.46 23.82
N ARG A 6 16.34 -5.91 23.64
CA ARG A 6 16.50 -4.60 23.01
C ARG A 6 16.08 -4.75 21.56
N THR A 7 15.01 -4.06 21.17
CA THR A 7 14.58 -3.96 19.78
C THR A 7 15.57 -3.08 19.04
N HIS A 8 16.14 -3.59 17.94
CA HIS A 8 17.06 -2.80 17.12
C HIS A 8 16.26 -1.97 16.10
N PRO A 9 16.45 -0.64 16.07
CA PRO A 9 15.80 0.18 15.07
C PRO A 9 16.34 -0.15 13.69
N ILE A 10 15.45 -0.15 12.70
CA ILE A 10 15.77 -0.36 11.30
C ILE A 10 15.58 0.97 10.56
N ASN A 11 16.64 1.37 9.85
CA ASN A 11 16.66 2.60 9.07
C ASN A 11 16.14 2.29 7.67
N PHE A 12 15.00 2.87 7.31
CA PHE A 12 14.49 2.83 5.95
C PHE A 12 15.17 3.92 5.12
N PRO A 13 15.76 3.56 3.97
CA PRO A 13 16.34 4.53 3.05
C PRO A 13 15.24 5.35 2.35
N ASP A 14 15.64 6.51 1.82
CA ASP A 14 14.77 7.45 1.13
C ASP A 14 14.30 6.97 -0.26
N ASP A 15 15.03 6.07 -0.89
CA ASP A 15 14.71 5.48 -2.19
C ASP A 15 13.43 4.62 -2.20
N VAL A 16 12.95 4.15 -1.04
CA VAL A 16 11.73 3.32 -0.95
C VAL A 16 10.47 4.17 -0.99
N PHE A 17 10.40 5.22 -0.16
CA PHE A 17 9.19 6.00 0.10
C PHE A 17 9.34 7.50 -0.19
N GLY A 18 10.49 7.95 -0.66
CA GLY A 18 10.84 9.36 -0.86
C GLY A 18 11.29 10.08 0.42
N GLU A 19 11.31 9.38 1.56
CA GLU A 19 11.81 9.91 2.83
C GLU A 19 12.51 8.79 3.62
N SER A 20 13.58 9.16 4.34
CA SER A 20 14.22 8.25 5.28
C SER A 20 13.56 8.33 6.65
N PHE A 21 13.31 7.20 7.28
CA PHE A 21 12.74 7.14 8.62
C PHE A 21 13.21 5.89 9.36
N LYS A 22 12.94 5.87 10.67
CA LYS A 22 13.26 4.71 11.52
C LYS A 22 11.99 4.02 11.94
N THR A 23 12.00 2.70 11.88
CA THR A 23 10.97 1.86 12.48
C THR A 23 11.62 0.68 13.20
N PHE A 24 10.83 -0.21 13.76
CA PHE A 24 11.27 -1.41 14.47
C PHE A 24 10.35 -2.58 14.09
N MET A 25 10.86 -3.80 14.22
CA MET A 25 10.06 -5.01 14.13
C MET A 25 10.02 -5.65 15.50
N MET A 26 8.82 -5.74 16.08
CA MET A 26 8.63 -6.28 17.42
C MET A 26 8.49 -7.80 17.40
N LYS A 27 8.65 -8.44 18.56
CA LYS A 27 8.38 -9.87 18.71
C LYS A 27 6.92 -10.19 18.40
N GLU A 28 6.03 -9.30 18.82
CA GLU A 28 4.59 -9.37 18.62
C GLU A 28 4.22 -9.32 17.12
N ASP A 29 4.92 -8.50 16.33
CA ASP A 29 4.77 -8.46 14.87
C ASP A 29 5.02 -9.85 14.25
N MET A 30 6.09 -10.50 14.68
CA MET A 30 6.46 -11.84 14.21
C MET A 30 5.47 -12.91 14.71
N GLU A 31 5.04 -12.81 15.97
CA GLU A 31 4.06 -13.72 16.56
C GLU A 31 2.70 -13.64 15.84
N MET A 32 2.27 -12.45 15.41
CA MET A 32 1.07 -12.28 14.61
C MET A 32 1.20 -12.97 13.24
N ILE A 33 2.32 -12.78 12.55
CA ILE A 33 2.59 -13.43 11.24
C ILE A 33 2.58 -14.96 11.35
N ILE A 34 3.35 -15.54 12.28
CA ILE A 34 3.45 -17.00 12.40
C ILE A 34 2.14 -17.65 12.87
N SER A 35 1.30 -16.88 13.58
CA SER A 35 -0.02 -17.33 14.05
C SER A 35 -1.14 -17.04 13.04
N SER A 36 -0.83 -16.52 11.84
CA SER A 36 -1.80 -16.13 10.82
C SER A 36 -2.87 -15.14 11.34
N LYS A 37 -2.45 -14.20 12.19
CA LYS A 37 -3.29 -13.10 12.72
C LYS A 37 -3.11 -11.84 11.89
N GLU A 38 -3.80 -10.75 12.25
CA GLU A 38 -3.71 -9.46 11.56
C GLU A 38 -2.26 -9.02 11.32
N VAL A 39 -1.98 -8.58 10.08
CA VAL A 39 -0.65 -8.09 9.70
C VAL A 39 -0.49 -6.65 10.17
N SER A 40 0.60 -6.36 10.87
CA SER A 40 0.88 -5.00 11.33
C SER A 40 1.41 -4.10 10.22
N SER A 41 1.28 -2.79 10.41
CA SER A 41 1.84 -1.78 9.49
C SER A 41 3.35 -1.93 9.31
N ASN A 42 4.08 -2.29 10.37
CA ASN A 42 5.51 -2.53 10.29
C ASN A 42 5.81 -3.71 9.36
N CYS A 43 5.09 -4.82 9.47
CA CYS A 43 5.25 -5.96 8.57
C CYS A 43 5.01 -5.57 7.10
N ILE A 44 3.97 -4.78 6.81
CA ILE A 44 3.70 -4.28 5.46
C ILE A 44 4.84 -3.39 4.95
N LEU A 45 5.36 -2.48 5.77
CA LEU A 45 6.50 -1.61 5.42
C LEU A 45 7.74 -2.44 5.08
N TYR A 46 8.09 -3.43 5.90
CA TYR A 46 9.22 -4.34 5.62
C TYR A 46 9.01 -5.12 4.32
N TYR A 47 7.78 -5.58 4.07
CA TYR A 47 7.48 -6.30 2.86
C TYR A 47 7.61 -5.43 1.60
N ILE A 48 7.14 -4.19 1.65
CA ILE A 48 7.34 -3.21 0.58
C ILE A 48 8.82 -2.98 0.33
N TRP A 49 9.63 -2.78 1.38
CA TRP A 49 11.07 -2.60 1.22
C TRP A 49 11.75 -3.84 0.62
N HIS A 50 11.33 -5.04 1.03
CA HIS A 50 11.80 -6.28 0.43
C HIS A 50 11.47 -6.38 -1.07
N LEU A 51 10.25 -6.00 -1.48
CA LEU A 51 9.87 -5.93 -2.88
C LEU A 51 10.68 -4.88 -3.64
N HIS A 52 10.89 -3.70 -3.06
CA HIS A 52 11.70 -2.64 -3.65
C HIS A 52 13.14 -3.09 -3.90
N ARG A 53 13.78 -3.78 -2.95
CA ARG A 53 15.11 -4.35 -3.13
C ARG A 53 15.16 -5.35 -4.30
N LYS A 54 14.16 -6.21 -4.43
CA LYS A 54 14.06 -7.12 -5.59
C LYS A 54 13.90 -6.36 -6.91
N LEU A 55 13.18 -5.25 -6.90
CA LEU A 55 13.05 -4.39 -8.08
C LEU A 55 14.37 -3.70 -8.44
N ILE A 56 15.19 -3.31 -7.46
CA ILE A 56 16.54 -2.79 -7.70
C ILE A 56 17.40 -3.88 -8.37
N ASP A 57 17.43 -5.08 -7.79
CA ASP A 57 18.20 -6.21 -8.32
C ASP A 57 17.79 -6.55 -9.76
N ALA A 58 16.49 -6.45 -10.07
CA ALA A 58 15.92 -6.66 -11.39
C ALA A 58 16.07 -5.47 -12.35
N LYS A 59 16.64 -4.33 -11.92
CA LYS A 59 16.71 -3.06 -12.67
C LYS A 59 15.33 -2.54 -13.12
N GLN A 60 14.35 -2.70 -12.24
CA GLN A 60 12.95 -2.32 -12.45
C GLN A 60 12.44 -1.30 -11.43
N ALA A 61 13.26 -0.87 -10.47
CA ALA A 61 12.86 0.05 -9.40
C ALA A 61 12.22 1.34 -9.92
N GLU A 62 12.76 1.95 -10.98
CA GLU A 62 12.25 3.19 -11.59
C GLU A 62 10.80 3.08 -12.13
N ARG A 63 10.27 1.86 -12.27
CA ARG A 63 8.90 1.65 -12.75
C ARG A 63 7.85 1.81 -11.64
N TYR A 64 8.26 1.73 -10.38
CA TYR A 64 7.36 1.66 -9.23
C TYR A 64 7.72 2.75 -8.20
N VAL A 65 6.70 3.32 -7.60
CA VAL A 65 6.81 4.25 -6.48
C VAL A 65 5.91 3.71 -5.37
N PHE A 66 6.43 3.62 -4.15
CA PHE A 66 5.64 3.20 -3.01
C PHE A 66 5.29 4.39 -2.14
N VAL A 67 4.08 4.38 -1.58
CA VAL A 67 3.64 5.37 -0.59
C VAL A 67 3.65 4.72 0.78
N ASN A 68 4.14 5.45 1.78
CA ASN A 68 4.17 4.98 3.16
C ASN A 68 2.73 4.87 3.71
N PRO A 69 2.21 3.66 4.04
CA PRO A 69 0.87 3.46 4.62
C PRO A 69 0.55 4.38 5.80
N ALA A 70 1.53 4.63 6.66
CA ALA A 70 1.34 5.39 7.89
C ALA A 70 0.93 6.85 7.64
N LEU A 71 1.26 7.41 6.47
CA LEU A 71 0.88 8.78 6.09
C LEU A 71 -0.57 8.88 5.63
N VAL A 72 -1.12 7.79 5.09
CA VAL A 72 -2.47 7.76 4.50
C VAL A 72 -3.53 7.50 5.59
N SER A 73 -3.20 6.69 6.60
CA SER A 73 -4.09 6.36 7.72
C SER A 73 -4.50 7.54 8.62
N LYS A 74 -3.79 8.68 8.59
CA LYS A 74 -4.08 9.84 9.45
C LYS A 74 -5.04 10.87 8.84
N ALA A 75 -5.34 10.78 7.55
CA ALA A 75 -6.13 11.78 6.83
C ALA A 75 -7.66 11.60 6.96
N GLY A 76 -8.14 10.52 7.61
CA GLY A 76 -9.58 10.21 7.78
C GLY A 76 -10.09 10.21 9.23
N MET A 77 -9.36 10.77 10.20
CA MET A 77 -9.79 10.69 11.61
C MET A 77 -10.59 11.93 12.06
N GLY A 78 -11.92 11.80 12.08
CA GLY A 78 -12.73 12.43 13.12
C GLY A 78 -12.59 11.67 14.43
N GLU A 79 -12.49 12.37 15.55
CA GLU A 79 -12.39 11.77 16.89
C GLU A 79 -13.66 10.96 17.20
N GLY A 80 -13.61 9.62 17.26
CA GLY A 80 -14.70 8.89 17.93
C GLY A 80 -14.99 7.40 17.66
N SER A 81 -14.45 6.71 16.66
CA SER A 81 -14.83 5.30 16.43
C SER A 81 -13.94 4.30 17.18
N LYS A 82 -14.55 3.61 18.16
CA LYS A 82 -14.02 2.42 18.83
C LYS A 82 -14.34 1.17 17.99
N GLU A 83 -13.34 0.62 17.32
CA GLU A 83 -13.00 -0.81 17.22
C GLU A 83 -11.71 -0.92 16.40
N ASN A 84 -10.61 -1.34 17.03
CA ASN A 84 -9.25 -1.36 16.44
C ASN A 84 -9.07 -2.52 15.45
N SER A 85 -9.85 -2.62 14.37
CA SER A 85 -9.57 -3.56 13.28
C SER A 85 -8.93 -2.83 12.11
N PHE A 86 -7.76 -3.31 11.68
CA PHE A 86 -7.04 -2.74 10.54
C PHE A 86 -7.49 -3.43 9.25
N HIS A 87 -8.26 -2.74 8.40
CA HIS A 87 -8.59 -3.26 7.07
C HIS A 87 -7.56 -2.84 6.01
N TRP A 88 -6.69 -3.75 5.57
CA TRP A 88 -5.71 -3.45 4.53
C TRP A 88 -6.30 -3.55 3.12
N VAL A 89 -6.17 -2.47 2.35
CA VAL A 89 -6.56 -2.38 0.94
C VAL A 89 -5.41 -1.86 0.08
N LEU A 90 -5.33 -2.31 -1.17
CA LEU A 90 -4.33 -1.88 -2.15
C LEU A 90 -4.98 -0.96 -3.20
N VAL A 91 -4.36 0.19 -3.43
CA VAL A 91 -4.65 1.07 -4.56
C VAL A 91 -3.42 1.17 -5.46
N THR A 92 -3.57 0.83 -6.74
CA THR A 92 -2.53 1.07 -7.74
C THR A 92 -2.96 2.19 -8.67
N LEU A 93 -2.10 3.19 -8.86
CA LEU A 93 -2.38 4.31 -9.75
C LEU A 93 -1.68 4.17 -11.10
N GLU A 94 -2.44 4.37 -12.17
CA GLU A 94 -1.93 4.59 -13.51
C GLU A 94 -2.03 6.08 -13.85
N MET A 95 -0.97 6.82 -13.49
CA MET A 95 -0.92 8.28 -13.58
C MET A 95 -1.18 8.80 -15.00
N LYS A 96 -0.69 8.11 -16.04
CA LYS A 96 -0.86 8.54 -17.43
C LYS A 96 -2.30 8.49 -17.91
N LYS A 97 -3.06 7.48 -17.48
CA LYS A 97 -4.47 7.30 -17.86
C LYS A 97 -5.44 7.92 -16.85
N MET A 98 -4.94 8.41 -15.71
CA MET A 98 -5.74 8.85 -14.58
C MET A 98 -6.70 7.75 -14.10
N ILE A 99 -6.17 6.55 -13.85
CA ILE A 99 -6.96 5.41 -13.35
C ILE A 99 -6.43 4.99 -11.97
N ALA A 100 -7.34 4.80 -11.02
CA ALA A 100 -7.07 4.21 -9.71
C ALA A 100 -7.71 2.82 -9.66
N TYR A 101 -6.89 1.77 -9.61
CA TYR A 101 -7.38 0.41 -9.43
C TYR A 101 -7.44 0.10 -7.93
N TYR A 102 -8.62 -0.26 -7.45
CA TYR A 102 -8.91 -0.58 -6.06
C TYR A 102 -9.02 -2.09 -5.90
N LEU A 103 -8.17 -2.66 -5.04
CA LEU A 103 -8.12 -4.08 -4.72
C LEU A 103 -8.41 -4.26 -3.23
N ASP A 104 -9.51 -4.96 -2.95
CA ASP A 104 -9.98 -5.20 -1.59
C ASP A 104 -10.28 -6.68 -1.36
N PRO A 105 -9.54 -7.37 -0.47
CA PRO A 105 -9.81 -8.76 -0.08
C PRO A 105 -11.21 -9.01 0.49
N MET A 106 -11.85 -8.03 1.11
CA MET A 106 -13.24 -8.12 1.61
C MET A 106 -14.28 -7.81 0.52
N ALA A 107 -13.84 -7.23 -0.61
CA ALA A 107 -14.66 -6.75 -1.70
C ALA A 107 -15.63 -5.61 -1.31
N CYS A 108 -15.23 -4.74 -0.39
CA CYS A 108 -15.95 -3.50 -0.08
C CYS A 108 -15.76 -2.47 -1.21
N GLN A 109 -16.36 -1.29 -1.04
CA GLN A 109 -16.13 -0.15 -1.93
C GLN A 109 -15.07 0.78 -1.31
N PRO A 110 -14.27 1.50 -2.12
CA PRO A 110 -13.37 2.51 -1.58
C PRO A 110 -14.21 3.58 -0.86
N CYS A 111 -13.87 3.89 0.39
CA CYS A 111 -14.50 4.98 1.13
C CYS A 111 -14.12 6.34 0.53
N ASP A 112 -14.86 7.38 0.88
CA ASP A 112 -14.66 8.71 0.31
C ASP A 112 -13.35 9.36 0.77
N ASP A 113 -12.92 9.15 2.03
CA ASP A 113 -11.62 9.64 2.52
C ASP A 113 -10.44 9.10 1.70
N LEU A 114 -10.46 7.79 1.40
CA LEU A 114 -9.44 7.19 0.54
C LEU A 114 -9.47 7.80 -0.87
N LYS A 115 -10.67 8.06 -1.41
CA LYS A 115 -10.79 8.71 -2.71
C LYS A 115 -10.21 10.11 -2.69
N ASP A 116 -10.50 10.89 -1.66
CA ASP A 116 -10.01 12.25 -1.51
C ASP A 116 -8.50 12.31 -1.39
N ILE A 117 -7.89 11.39 -0.64
CA ILE A 117 -6.42 11.31 -0.53
C ILE A 117 -5.79 11.00 -1.89
N VAL A 118 -6.34 10.02 -2.63
CA VAL A 118 -5.84 9.67 -3.96
C VAL A 118 -6.05 10.82 -4.96
N ASN A 119 -7.22 11.46 -4.93
CA ASN A 119 -7.54 12.62 -5.75
C ASN A 119 -6.55 13.76 -5.49
N MET A 120 -6.23 14.03 -4.22
CA MET A 120 -5.26 15.04 -3.82
C MET A 120 -3.84 14.70 -4.29
N ALA A 121 -3.39 13.46 -4.08
CA ALA A 121 -2.07 13.00 -4.51
C ALA A 121 -1.89 13.14 -6.04
N MET A 122 -2.92 12.80 -6.82
CA MET A 122 -2.87 12.93 -8.28
C MET A 122 -2.94 14.39 -8.76
N ARG A 123 -3.52 15.31 -7.98
CA ARG A 123 -3.51 16.75 -8.27
C ARG A 123 -2.17 17.42 -7.98
N ILE A 124 -1.44 16.95 -6.96
CA ILE A 124 -0.09 17.46 -6.63
C ILE A 124 0.92 17.04 -7.70
N ASN A 125 0.77 15.83 -8.25
CA ASN A 125 1.63 15.28 -9.29
C ASN A 125 0.84 15.01 -10.59
N PRO A 126 0.30 16.05 -11.27
CA PRO A 126 -0.51 15.84 -12.46
C PRO A 126 0.35 15.30 -13.60
N PRO A 127 -0.16 14.39 -14.44
CA PRO A 127 0.56 13.97 -15.63
C PRO A 127 0.81 15.19 -16.54
N GLU A 128 1.95 15.24 -17.23
CA GLU A 128 2.39 16.43 -17.98
C GLU A 128 1.33 17.01 -18.93
N LYS A 129 0.51 16.14 -19.52
CA LYS A 129 -0.57 16.51 -20.45
C LYS A 129 -1.83 17.08 -19.78
N GLN A 130 -1.92 17.06 -18.46
CA GLN A 130 -3.10 17.47 -17.68
C GLN A 130 -2.78 18.47 -16.57
N LYS A 131 -1.65 19.19 -16.64
CA LYS A 131 -1.23 20.19 -15.63
C LYS A 131 -2.29 21.26 -15.30
N THR A 132 -3.27 21.49 -16.17
CA THR A 132 -4.36 22.48 -16.02
C THR A 132 -5.73 21.87 -15.69
N SER A 133 -5.83 20.54 -15.62
CA SER A 133 -7.10 19.82 -15.50
C SER A 133 -7.40 19.42 -14.05
N LYS A 134 -8.60 19.73 -13.56
CA LYS A 134 -9.13 19.25 -12.27
C LYS A 134 -9.71 17.83 -12.35
N ARG A 135 -9.43 17.08 -13.42
CA ARG A 135 -10.06 15.78 -13.68
C ARG A 135 -9.72 14.79 -12.58
N GLU A 136 -10.75 14.19 -12.00
CA GLU A 136 -10.62 13.11 -11.03
C GLU A 136 -10.27 11.78 -11.71
N PRO A 137 -9.51 10.90 -11.05
CA PRO A 137 -9.21 9.58 -11.56
C PRO A 137 -10.46 8.73 -11.73
N THR A 138 -10.44 7.90 -12.76
CA THR A 138 -11.44 6.84 -12.93
C THR A 138 -11.12 5.72 -11.95
N TRP A 139 -12.07 5.37 -11.09
CA TRP A 139 -11.94 4.28 -10.13
C TRP A 139 -12.38 2.96 -10.74
N VAL A 140 -11.50 1.97 -10.70
CA VAL A 140 -11.77 0.61 -11.17
C VAL A 140 -11.66 -0.35 -9.99
N LYS A 141 -12.79 -0.90 -9.56
CA LYS A 141 -12.80 -2.00 -8.59
C LYS A 141 -12.36 -3.29 -9.28
N VAL A 142 -11.23 -3.83 -8.85
CA VAL A 142 -10.67 -5.06 -9.40
C VAL A 142 -11.31 -6.27 -8.71
N VAL A 143 -11.67 -7.28 -9.49
CA VAL A 143 -12.08 -8.57 -8.94
C VAL A 143 -10.81 -9.34 -8.55
N CYS A 144 -10.56 -9.46 -7.25
CA CYS A 144 -9.39 -10.14 -6.70
C CYS A 144 -9.78 -11.28 -5.74
N PRO A 145 -8.89 -12.24 -5.47
CA PRO A 145 -9.13 -13.33 -4.51
C PRO A 145 -9.61 -12.83 -3.14
N ARG A 146 -10.73 -13.34 -2.63
CA ARG A 146 -11.31 -12.83 -1.38
C ARG A 146 -10.74 -13.54 -0.16
N GLN A 147 -10.59 -12.80 0.94
CA GLN A 147 -10.23 -13.42 2.21
C GLN A 147 -11.38 -14.25 2.78
N PRO A 148 -11.09 -15.38 3.45
CA PRO A 148 -12.12 -16.21 4.07
C PRO A 148 -12.57 -15.68 5.43
N GLY A 149 -11.67 -15.02 6.18
CA GLY A 149 -11.91 -14.53 7.53
C GLY A 149 -11.86 -13.00 7.62
N SER A 150 -11.56 -12.49 8.81
CA SER A 150 -11.47 -11.05 9.08
C SER A 150 -10.04 -10.51 9.14
N VAL A 151 -9.04 -11.38 9.30
CA VAL A 151 -7.67 -10.97 9.66
C VAL A 151 -6.68 -11.05 8.50
N GLU A 152 -7.09 -11.60 7.37
CA GLU A 152 -6.17 -11.98 6.30
C GLU A 152 -5.85 -10.84 5.32
N CYS A 153 -6.52 -9.69 5.44
CA CYS A 153 -6.47 -8.61 4.45
C CYS A 153 -5.03 -8.19 4.11
N GLY A 154 -4.18 -8.05 5.12
CA GLY A 154 -2.76 -7.71 4.95
C GLY A 154 -1.97 -8.76 4.17
N TYR A 155 -2.26 -10.06 4.35
CA TYR A 155 -1.59 -11.12 3.58
C TYR A 155 -2.01 -11.11 2.11
N TYR A 156 -3.30 -10.88 1.84
CA TYR A 156 -3.80 -10.76 0.48
C TYR A 156 -3.23 -9.53 -0.21
N VAL A 157 -3.15 -8.40 0.49
CA VAL A 157 -2.48 -7.18 0.04
C VAL A 157 -1.02 -7.42 -0.33
N MET A 158 -0.26 -8.13 0.52
CA MET A 158 1.14 -8.50 0.23
C MET A 158 1.23 -9.38 -1.01
N ARG A 159 0.32 -10.34 -1.13
CA ARG A 159 0.22 -11.21 -2.30
C ARG A 159 -0.10 -10.41 -3.58
N TYR A 160 -1.05 -9.48 -3.55
CA TYR A 160 -1.40 -8.66 -4.71
C TYR A 160 -0.21 -7.83 -5.19
N MET A 161 0.52 -7.16 -4.28
CA MET A 161 1.73 -6.42 -4.67
C MET A 161 2.72 -7.30 -5.42
N LYS A 162 3.00 -8.49 -4.88
CA LYS A 162 3.93 -9.44 -5.48
C LYS A 162 3.46 -9.90 -6.86
N GLU A 163 2.18 -10.23 -7.00
CA GLU A 163 1.59 -10.70 -8.26
C GLU A 163 1.58 -9.60 -9.32
N ILE A 164 1.23 -8.36 -8.95
CA ILE A 164 1.26 -7.20 -9.85
C ILE A 164 2.68 -6.88 -10.31
N ILE A 165 3.66 -6.92 -9.40
CA ILE A 165 5.07 -6.70 -9.76
C ILE A 165 5.57 -7.81 -10.70
N ALA A 166 5.19 -9.07 -10.44
CA ALA A 166 5.59 -10.21 -11.26
C ALA A 166 4.93 -10.21 -12.64
N ASN A 167 3.66 -9.78 -12.73
CA ASN A 167 2.91 -9.70 -13.98
C ASN A 167 2.01 -8.45 -14.02
N PRO A 168 2.56 -7.29 -14.41
CA PRO A 168 1.79 -6.03 -14.45
C PRO A 168 0.57 -6.10 -15.38
N ASN A 169 0.60 -6.98 -16.38
CA ASN A 169 -0.49 -7.11 -17.34
C ASN A 169 -1.79 -7.67 -16.72
N GLN A 170 -1.74 -8.19 -15.48
CA GLN A 170 -2.94 -8.64 -14.75
C GLN A 170 -3.90 -7.49 -14.44
N LEU A 171 -3.42 -6.25 -14.30
CA LEU A 171 -4.28 -5.09 -14.09
C LEU A 171 -4.81 -4.54 -15.42
N THR A 172 -3.99 -4.57 -16.49
CA THR A 172 -4.42 -4.23 -17.87
C THR A 172 -3.54 -4.90 -18.92
N SER A 173 -4.11 -5.30 -20.06
CA SER A 173 -3.38 -5.93 -21.19
C SER A 173 -2.28 -5.08 -21.85
N LYS A 174 -2.06 -3.83 -21.41
CA LYS A 174 -1.09 -2.88 -21.98
C LYS A 174 -0.49 -1.96 -20.91
N LEU A 175 0.02 -2.52 -19.81
CA LEU A 175 0.89 -1.78 -18.88
C LEU A 175 2.30 -1.67 -19.46
N ALA A 176 2.41 -0.94 -20.56
CA ALA A 176 3.64 -0.21 -20.81
C ALA A 176 3.55 1.06 -19.97
N VAL A 177 4.59 1.31 -19.16
CA VAL A 177 5.03 2.61 -18.63
C VAL A 177 4.94 2.82 -17.10
N PHE A 178 6.15 3.04 -16.56
CA PHE A 178 6.62 3.96 -15.51
C PHE A 178 5.59 4.67 -14.61
N SER A 179 5.82 4.49 -13.30
CA SER A 179 5.19 5.15 -12.16
C SER A 179 3.87 4.54 -11.71
N ILE A 180 3.89 3.24 -11.35
CA ILE A 180 2.85 2.68 -10.48
C ILE A 180 3.07 3.26 -9.09
N TRP A 181 2.16 4.12 -8.63
CA TRP A 181 2.10 4.50 -7.21
C TRP A 181 1.29 3.42 -6.51
N ILE A 182 1.97 2.58 -5.74
CA ILE A 182 1.32 1.64 -4.83
C ILE A 182 1.01 2.44 -3.57
N ILE A 183 -0.24 2.90 -3.48
CA ILE A 183 -0.81 3.37 -2.23
C ILE A 183 -1.33 2.12 -1.53
N LEU A 184 -0.77 1.83 -0.38
CA LEU A 184 -1.18 0.67 0.37
C LEU A 184 -1.45 1.03 1.81
N GLY A 185 -2.59 0.55 2.30
CA GLY A 185 -2.87 0.45 3.71
C GLY A 185 -3.47 1.68 4.33
N VAL A 186 -4.68 2.02 3.93
CA VAL A 186 -5.52 2.79 4.84
C VAL A 186 -6.12 1.81 5.81
N ALA A 187 -5.80 1.96 7.09
CA ALA A 187 -6.61 1.41 8.15
C ALA A 187 -7.98 2.09 8.06
N LEU A 188 -8.91 1.49 7.32
CA LEU A 188 -10.30 1.91 7.36
C LEU A 188 -10.93 1.17 8.53
N LEU A 189 -11.26 1.94 9.56
CA LEU A 189 -12.05 1.52 10.72
C LEU A 189 -13.43 1.04 10.28
#